data_AF-A0A4Q7MRY2-F1
#
_entry.id   AF-A0A4Q7MRY2-F1
#
_cell.length_a   1.000
_cell.length_b   1.000
_cell.length_c   1.000
_cell.angle_alpha   90.00
_cell.angle_beta   90.00
_cell.angle_gamma   90.00
#
_symmetry.space_group_name_H-M   'P 1'
#
loop_
_entity.id
_entity.type
_entity.pdbx_description
1 polymer ?
#
loop_
_entity_poly.entity_id
_entity_poly.type
_entity_poly.pdbx_seq_one_letter_code
_entity_poly.pdbx_strand_id
1 'polypeptide(L)'
;MKDRFAALKDFLTKIPAIEGNIGTGNTKEGLWWLKFRIDISKPVAWQVVQEISFVVNNLSVSEKLPTVFFPVSPPPYLNGGPQEFLSWVIECNHSEFSPDDLQEWLAGRLPNPVDDLNQWVGAWVDE
;
A
#
# COMPACT_ATOMS: atom_id res chain seq x y z
N MET A 1 9.72 -23.50 -0.55
CA MET A 1 8.41 -22.88 -0.87
C MET A 1 8.68 -21.46 -1.33
N LYS A 2 8.18 -21.05 -2.50
CA LYS A 2 8.30 -19.66 -2.96
C LYS A 2 7.42 -18.79 -2.06
N ASP A 3 7.95 -17.68 -1.57
CA ASP A 3 7.16 -16.71 -0.81
C ASP A 3 6.14 -16.06 -1.77
N ARG A 4 4.86 -16.32 -1.54
CA ARG A 4 3.75 -15.84 -2.39
C ARG A 4 3.57 -14.32 -2.35
N PHE A 5 4.22 -13.62 -1.42
CA PHE A 5 4.17 -12.16 -1.31
C PHE A 5 5.41 -11.49 -1.91
N ALA A 6 6.38 -12.27 -2.42
CA ALA A 6 7.67 -11.73 -2.86
C ALA A 6 7.50 -10.62 -3.90
N ALA A 7 6.73 -10.86 -4.97
CA ALA A 7 6.54 -9.87 -6.03
C ALA A 7 5.87 -8.59 -5.52
N LEU A 8 4.81 -8.71 -4.73
CA LEU A 8 4.12 -7.56 -4.14
C LEU A 8 5.02 -6.77 -3.18
N LYS A 9 5.79 -7.45 -2.31
CA LYS A 9 6.73 -6.78 -1.40
C LYS A 9 7.85 -6.08 -2.17
N ASP A 10 8.43 -6.74 -3.15
CA ASP A 10 9.49 -6.18 -4.00
C ASP A 10 8.99 -4.97 -4.78
N PHE A 11 7.71 -4.95 -5.16
CA PHE A 11 7.09 -3.80 -5.80
C PHE A 11 6.84 -2.65 -4.80
N LEU A 12 6.22 -2.93 -3.65
CA LEU A 12 5.90 -1.90 -2.66
C LEU A 12 7.14 -1.23 -2.06
N THR A 13 8.25 -1.96 -1.91
CA THR A 13 9.52 -1.38 -1.40
C THR A 13 10.13 -0.34 -2.35
N LYS A 14 9.68 -0.28 -3.61
CA LYS A 14 10.11 0.73 -4.60
C LYS A 14 9.28 2.01 -4.54
N ILE A 15 8.06 1.96 -3.98
CA ILE A 15 7.19 3.12 -3.87
C ILE A 15 7.84 4.13 -2.90
N PRO A 16 8.00 5.41 -3.30
CA PRO A 16 8.60 6.40 -2.43
C PRO A 16 7.75 6.56 -1.16
N ALA A 17 8.42 6.83 -0.04
CA ALA A 17 7.83 6.88 1.30
C ALA A 17 7.37 5.56 1.93
N ILE A 18 7.25 4.43 1.21
CA ILE A 18 7.13 3.13 1.90
C ILE A 18 8.47 2.79 2.56
N GLU A 19 8.42 2.40 3.84
CA GLU A 19 9.63 2.11 4.62
C GLU A 19 9.48 0.89 5.53
N GLY A 20 10.64 0.39 5.96
CA GLY A 20 10.75 -0.71 6.90
C GLY A 20 10.37 -2.07 6.30
N ASN A 21 10.15 -3.03 7.19
CA ASN A 21 9.76 -4.38 6.78
C ASN A 21 8.26 -4.45 6.53
N ILE A 22 7.88 -5.10 5.42
CA ILE A 22 6.48 -5.41 5.12
C ILE A 22 6.11 -6.72 5.82
N GLY A 23 5.27 -6.62 6.84
CA GLY A 23 4.66 -7.78 7.49
C GLY A 23 3.57 -8.37 6.59
N THR A 24 3.45 -9.69 6.57
CA THR A 24 2.44 -10.39 5.76
C THR A 24 1.83 -11.52 6.57
N GLY A 25 0.57 -11.83 6.32
CA GLY A 25 -0.08 -12.99 6.91
C GLY A 25 -1.18 -13.55 6.03
N ASN A 26 -1.51 -14.82 6.28
CA ASN A 26 -2.71 -15.44 5.75
C ASN A 26 -3.66 -15.68 6.94
N THR A 27 -4.95 -15.49 6.73
CA THR A 27 -5.96 -15.97 7.68
C THR A 27 -6.46 -17.34 7.23
N LYS A 28 -7.46 -17.88 7.94
CA LYS A 28 -8.22 -19.05 7.45
C LYS A 28 -8.86 -18.70 6.10
N GLU A 29 -9.05 -19.70 5.25
CA GLU A 29 -9.79 -19.60 3.96
C GLU A 29 -9.08 -18.83 2.83
N GLY A 30 -7.75 -18.65 2.90
CA GLY A 30 -6.96 -18.10 1.78
C GLY A 30 -6.94 -16.57 1.70
N LEU A 31 -7.58 -15.89 2.65
CA LEU A 31 -7.51 -14.44 2.81
C LEU A 31 -6.12 -14.04 3.30
N TRP A 32 -5.70 -12.83 2.97
CA TRP A 32 -4.36 -12.36 3.28
C TRP A 32 -4.33 -10.89 3.61
N TRP A 33 -3.27 -10.49 4.30
CA TRP A 33 -3.00 -9.11 4.62
C TRP A 33 -1.50 -8.82 4.48
N LEU A 34 -1.19 -7.56 4.20
CA LEU A 34 0.12 -6.98 4.42
C LEU A 34 0.03 -5.73 5.27
N LYS A 35 1.09 -5.47 6.03
CA LYS A 35 1.23 -4.30 6.90
C LYS A 35 2.58 -3.66 6.65
N PHE A 36 2.58 -2.35 6.43
CA PHE A 36 3.79 -1.58 6.18
C PHE A 36 3.67 -0.18 6.75
N ARG A 37 4.77 0.57 6.71
CA ARG A 37 4.81 1.97 7.12
C ARG A 37 4.93 2.87 5.89
N ILE A 38 4.33 4.04 5.98
CA ILE A 38 4.59 5.16 5.08
C ILE A 38 5.24 6.25 5.94
N ASP A 39 6.42 6.69 5.56
CA ASP A 39 7.11 7.83 6.17
C ASP A 39 6.34 9.10 5.83
N ILE A 40 5.43 9.48 6.73
CA ILE A 40 4.57 10.66 6.61
C ILE A 40 5.33 11.99 6.64
N SER A 41 6.64 11.99 6.90
CA SER A 41 7.47 13.19 6.80
C SER A 41 7.92 13.49 5.37
N LYS A 42 7.84 12.51 4.45
CA LYS A 42 8.22 12.72 3.06
C LYS A 42 7.18 13.57 2.33
N PRO A 43 7.61 14.51 1.45
CA PRO A 43 6.68 15.36 0.69
C PRO A 43 5.65 14.59 -0.14
N VAL A 44 5.97 13.37 -0.57
CA VAL A 44 5.11 12.52 -1.41
C VAL A 44 4.24 11.53 -0.62
N ALA A 45 4.31 11.52 0.71
CA ALA A 45 3.65 10.50 1.51
C ALA A 45 2.13 10.47 1.30
N TRP A 46 1.50 11.64 1.17
CA TRP A 46 0.05 11.74 0.99
C TRP A 46 -0.40 11.41 -0.43
N GLN A 47 0.44 11.66 -1.42
CA GLN A 47 0.27 11.25 -2.81
C GLN A 47 0.33 9.73 -2.90
N VAL A 48 1.27 9.10 -2.18
CA VAL A 48 1.36 7.63 -2.06
C VAL A 48 0.09 7.05 -1.43
N VAL A 49 -0.39 7.64 -0.32
CA VAL A 49 -1.66 7.24 0.30
C VAL A 49 -2.83 7.40 -0.68
N GLN A 50 -2.89 8.52 -1.41
CA GLN A 50 -3.97 8.83 -2.36
C GLN A 50 -4.02 7.83 -3.51
N GLU A 51 -2.89 7.60 -4.18
CA GLU A 51 -2.78 6.69 -5.33
C GLU A 51 -3.06 5.23 -4.93
N ILE A 52 -2.47 4.75 -3.81
CA ILE A 52 -2.75 3.41 -3.30
C ILE A 52 -4.22 3.30 -2.89
N SER A 53 -4.80 4.29 -2.21
CA SER A 53 -6.22 4.28 -1.86
C SER A 53 -7.11 4.25 -3.09
N PHE A 54 -6.75 4.99 -4.14
CA PHE A 54 -7.48 4.97 -5.40
C PHE A 54 -7.44 3.57 -6.00
N VAL A 55 -6.24 2.98 -6.13
CA VAL A 55 -6.09 1.66 -6.74
C VAL A 55 -6.76 0.56 -5.91
N VAL A 56 -6.49 0.51 -4.61
CA VAL A 56 -6.93 -0.59 -3.74
C VAL A 56 -8.41 -0.49 -3.40
N ASN A 57 -8.93 0.72 -3.15
CA ASN A 57 -10.29 0.90 -2.63
C ASN A 57 -11.31 1.37 -3.67
N ASN A 58 -10.88 2.19 -4.63
CA ASN A 58 -11.78 3.02 -5.44
C ASN A 58 -11.58 2.88 -6.95
N LEU A 59 -10.76 1.93 -7.41
CA LEU A 59 -10.74 1.50 -8.79
C LEU A 59 -11.98 0.68 -9.06
N SER A 60 -13.16 1.29 -8.92
CA SER A 60 -13.93 1.54 -10.12
C SER A 60 -15.34 2.01 -9.74
N VAL A 61 -15.85 2.90 -10.58
CA VAL A 61 -17.27 3.21 -10.70
C VAL A 61 -18.05 1.96 -11.20
N SER A 62 -17.39 0.83 -11.46
CA SER A 62 -17.91 -0.46 -11.94
C SER A 62 -17.38 -1.76 -11.27
N GLU A 63 -16.23 -1.77 -10.56
CA GLU A 63 -15.59 -2.99 -10.01
C GLU A 63 -14.75 -2.71 -8.75
N LYS A 64 -15.27 -2.89 -7.53
CA LYS A 64 -14.40 -2.80 -6.35
C LYS A 64 -13.47 -4.00 -6.29
N LEU A 65 -12.15 -3.77 -6.18
CA LEU A 65 -11.23 -4.87 -5.83
C LEU A 65 -11.65 -5.48 -4.48
N PRO A 66 -11.42 -6.78 -4.24
CA PRO A 66 -11.73 -7.44 -2.98
C PRO A 66 -10.73 -7.08 -1.86
N THR A 67 -10.02 -5.96 -2.02
CA THR A 67 -9.01 -5.47 -1.11
C THR A 67 -9.45 -4.17 -0.47
N VAL A 68 -8.99 -3.91 0.75
CA VAL A 68 -9.15 -2.62 1.42
C VAL A 68 -7.82 -2.14 1.99
N PHE A 69 -7.56 -0.85 1.85
CA PHE A 69 -6.40 -0.13 2.35
C PHE A 69 -6.83 0.87 3.44
N PHE A 70 -6.27 0.73 4.64
CA PHE A 70 -6.66 1.55 5.80
C PHE A 70 -5.52 1.72 6.81
N PRO A 71 -5.54 2.81 7.61
CA PRO A 71 -4.54 3.04 8.65
C PRO A 71 -4.81 2.17 9.88
N VAL A 72 -3.76 1.73 10.54
CA VAL A 72 -3.80 1.05 11.85
C VAL A 72 -2.73 1.62 12.76
N SER A 73 -3.06 1.78 14.04
CA SER A 73 -2.11 2.22 15.07
C SER A 73 -2.47 1.58 16.41
N PRO A 74 -1.48 1.19 17.24
CA PRO A 74 -1.73 0.88 18.64
C PRO A 74 -2.26 2.13 19.39
N PRO A 75 -2.79 1.97 20.61
CA PRO A 75 -3.35 3.08 21.37
C PRO A 75 -2.34 4.26 21.51
N PRO A 76 -2.64 5.46 20.98
CA PRO A 76 -1.67 6.57 20.90
C PRO A 76 -1.16 7.02 22.27
N TYR A 77 -2.02 6.99 23.28
CA TYR A 77 -1.70 7.40 24.66
C TYR A 77 -0.71 6.48 25.38
N LEU A 78 -0.31 5.35 24.78
CA LEU A 78 0.65 4.41 25.37
C LEU A 78 1.93 4.23 24.55
N ASN A 79 1.93 4.61 23.27
CA ASN A 79 2.96 4.18 22.34
C ASN A 79 3.69 5.36 21.72
N GLY A 80 2.99 6.40 21.23
CA GLY A 80 3.63 7.54 20.58
C GLY A 80 2.76 8.11 19.46
N GLY A 81 3.37 8.97 18.65
CA GLY A 81 2.72 9.64 17.54
C GLY A 81 2.63 8.78 16.27
N PRO A 82 2.04 9.35 15.21
CA PRO A 82 1.93 8.67 13.93
C PRO A 82 3.28 8.43 13.26
N GLN A 83 4.32 9.23 13.54
CA GLN A 83 5.67 9.01 13.05
C GLN A 83 6.26 7.67 13.54
N GLU A 84 5.91 7.25 14.75
CA GLU A 84 6.46 6.04 15.35
C GLU A 84 5.55 4.83 15.16
N PHE A 85 4.22 5.02 15.18
CA PHE A 85 3.28 3.90 15.33
C PHE A 85 2.20 3.79 14.25
N LEU A 86 2.05 4.79 13.37
CA LEU A 86 1.12 4.66 12.25
C LEU A 86 1.64 3.61 11.28
N SER A 87 0.79 2.65 10.95
CA SER A 87 1.01 1.69 9.89
C SER A 87 -0.19 1.68 8.96
N TRP A 88 -0.02 1.07 7.80
CA TRP A 88 -1.09 0.84 6.85
C TRP A 88 -1.24 -0.64 6.59
N VAL A 89 -2.48 -1.07 6.43
CA VAL A 89 -2.84 -2.45 6.10
C VAL A 89 -3.52 -2.46 4.75
N ILE A 90 -3.12 -3.41 3.91
CA ILE A 90 -3.96 -3.89 2.81
C ILE A 90 -4.40 -5.30 3.20
N GLU A 91 -5.71 -5.55 3.22
CA GLU A 91 -6.26 -6.89 3.41
C GLU A 91 -7.15 -7.26 2.22
N CYS A 92 -7.11 -8.53 1.84
CA CYS A 92 -7.97 -9.12 0.83
C CYS A 92 -8.89 -10.12 1.49
N ASN A 93 -10.20 -10.02 1.23
CA ASN A 93 -11.21 -10.94 1.75
C ASN A 93 -11.75 -11.92 0.68
N HIS A 94 -10.99 -12.13 -0.39
CA HIS A 94 -11.35 -13.06 -1.47
C HIS A 94 -10.20 -14.03 -1.77
N SER A 95 -10.45 -15.33 -1.63
CA SER A 95 -9.43 -16.39 -1.71
C SER A 95 -8.79 -16.54 -3.09
N GLU A 96 -9.54 -16.21 -4.14
CA GLU A 96 -9.06 -16.29 -5.53
C GLU A 96 -8.27 -15.05 -5.97
N PHE A 97 -8.29 -13.96 -5.19
CA PHE A 97 -7.51 -12.77 -5.49
C PHE A 97 -6.19 -12.84 -4.73
N SER A 98 -5.10 -13.06 -5.45
CA SER A 98 -3.77 -13.31 -4.91
C SER A 98 -2.96 -12.03 -4.68
N PRO A 99 -1.88 -12.09 -3.88
CA PRO A 99 -0.94 -10.96 -3.78
C PRO A 99 -0.30 -10.58 -5.12
N ASP A 100 -0.09 -11.54 -6.02
CA ASP A 100 0.46 -11.29 -7.36
C ASP A 100 -0.57 -10.52 -8.21
N ASP A 101 -1.87 -10.83 -8.11
CA ASP A 101 -2.92 -10.04 -8.77
C ASP A 101 -2.88 -8.58 -8.30
N LEU A 102 -2.81 -8.34 -6.98
CA LEU A 102 -2.70 -6.96 -6.48
C LEU A 102 -1.45 -6.25 -7.02
N GLN A 103 -0.33 -6.96 -7.12
CA GLN A 103 0.90 -6.40 -7.66
C GLN A 103 0.73 -5.94 -9.11
N GLU A 104 0.07 -6.75 -9.96
CA GLU A 104 -0.24 -6.39 -11.35
C GLU A 104 -1.15 -5.16 -11.41
N TRP A 105 -2.19 -5.11 -10.55
CA TRP A 105 -3.10 -3.97 -10.48
C TRP A 105 -2.40 -2.66 -10.11
N LEU A 106 -1.50 -2.71 -9.12
CA LEU A 106 -0.69 -1.57 -8.71
C LEU A 106 0.30 -1.17 -9.79
N ALA A 107 1.05 -2.11 -10.37
CA ALA A 107 2.04 -1.81 -11.40
C ALA A 107 1.43 -1.24 -12.68
N GLY A 108 0.20 -1.63 -13.02
CA GLY A 108 -0.50 -1.11 -14.19
C GLY A 108 -1.09 0.29 -14.02
N ARG A 109 -1.09 0.87 -12.80
CA ARG A 109 -1.88 2.09 -12.50
C ARG A 109 -1.20 3.12 -11.63
N LEU A 110 -0.28 2.70 -10.77
CA LEU A 110 0.58 3.63 -10.06
C LEU A 110 1.54 4.32 -11.04
N PRO A 111 2.17 5.44 -10.62
CA PRO A 111 3.20 6.08 -11.39
C PRO A 111 4.26 5.10 -11.94
N ASN A 112 4.70 5.34 -13.18
CA ASN A 112 5.65 4.48 -13.89
C ASN A 112 6.75 5.32 -14.55
N PRO A 113 8.02 5.22 -14.11
CA PRO A 113 8.54 4.29 -13.10
C PRO A 113 8.04 4.57 -11.68
N VAL A 114 7.76 3.51 -10.92
CA VAL A 114 7.19 3.60 -9.56
C VAL A 114 8.17 4.17 -8.54
N ASP A 115 9.46 4.08 -8.81
CA ASP A 115 10.56 4.57 -7.97
C ASP A 115 11.04 5.99 -8.36
N ASP A 116 10.54 6.57 -9.46
CA ASP A 116 10.85 7.94 -9.85
C ASP A 116 9.97 8.92 -9.07
N LEU A 117 10.58 9.60 -8.09
CA LEU A 117 9.92 10.59 -7.23
C LEU A 117 9.15 11.66 -8.04
N ASN A 118 9.65 12.05 -9.21
CA ASN A 118 9.01 13.08 -10.04
C ASN A 118 7.67 12.63 -10.63
N GLN A 119 7.43 11.32 -10.74
CA GLN A 119 6.14 10.79 -11.19
C GLN A 119 5.05 10.87 -10.11
N TRP A 120 5.45 11.03 -8.84
CA TRP A 120 4.55 11.11 -7.68
C TRP A 120 4.21 12.53 -7.28
N VAL A 121 5.12 13.47 -7.57
CA VAL A 121 4.86 14.89 -7.46
C VAL A 121 4.17 15.30 -8.77
N GLY A 122 2.85 15.15 -8.85
CA GLY A 122 2.08 15.60 -10.02
C GLY A 122 2.40 17.06 -10.39
N ALA A 123 1.94 17.53 -11.55
CA ALA A 123 2.19 18.87 -12.10
C ALA A 123 1.56 20.05 -11.30
N TRP A 124 1.55 19.97 -9.96
CA TRP A 124 1.17 21.01 -9.01
C TRP A 124 2.38 21.86 -8.61
N VAL A 125 3.20 22.21 -9.60
CA VAL A 125 4.20 23.27 -9.44
C VAL A 125 3.59 24.49 -10.11
N ASP A 126 3.34 25.51 -9.28
CA ASP A 126 2.92 26.89 -9.59
C ASP A 126 1.40 27.19 -9.63
N GLU A 127 0.86 27.53 -8.44
CA GLU A 127 -0.04 28.70 -8.27
C GLU A 127 0.47 29.59 -7.12
#